data_AF-A0A536NJ79-F1
#
_entry.id   AF-A0A536NJ79-F1
#
_cell.length_a   1.000
_cell.length_b   1.000
_cell.length_c   1.000
_cell.angle_alpha   90.00
_cell.angle_beta   90.00
_cell.angle_gamma   90.00
#
_symmetry.space_group_name_H-M   'P 1'
#
loop_
_entity.id
_entity.type
_entity.pdbx_description
1 polymer ?
#
loop_
_entity_poly.entity_id
_entity_poly.type
_entity_poly.pdbx_seq_one_letter_code
_entity_poly.pdbx_strand_id
1 'polypeptide(L)' 'MYDYRDFKLMHRHGPDDWAELRPHNPHDAASYDPERTWGEGAQLFKCTRCDEEVVVVPTDPQDRDIP' A
#
# COMPACT_ATOMS: atom_id res chain seq x y z
N MET A 1 1.15 19.31 6.70
CA MET A 1 1.84 18.00 6.78
C MET A 1 0.73 16.97 6.73
N TYR A 2 0.59 16.24 5.63
CA TYR A 2 -0.45 15.20 5.51
C TYR A 2 0.12 13.90 6.06
N ASP A 3 -0.48 13.37 7.13
CA ASP A 3 -0.14 12.05 7.65
C ASP A 3 -0.84 10.99 6.82
N TYR A 4 -0.13 9.90 6.50
CA TYR A 4 -0.66 8.83 5.66
C TYR A 4 -1.79 8.04 6.33
N ARG A 5 -2.02 8.27 7.63
CA ARG A 5 -3.13 7.70 8.41
C ARG A 5 -4.42 8.52 8.30
N ASP A 6 -4.35 9.74 7.76
CA ASP A 6 -5.53 10.61 7.59
C ASP A 6 -6.23 10.44 6.23
N PHE A 7 -5.73 9.55 5.36
CA PHE A 7 -6.35 9.29 4.06
C PHE A 7 -6.73 7.83 3.85
N LYS A 8 -7.76 7.64 3.01
CA LYS A 8 -8.22 6.31 2.58
C LYS A 8 -7.75 6.04 1.17
N LEU A 9 -7.22 4.85 0.95
CA LEU A 9 -6.92 4.36 -0.40
C LEU A 9 -8.19 3.82 -1.04
N MET A 10 -8.44 4.21 -2.29
CA MET A 10 -9.62 3.82 -3.05
C MET A 10 -9.18 3.19 -4.37
N HIS A 11 -9.74 2.04 -4.70
CA HIS A 11 -9.55 1.35 -5.98
C HIS A 11 -10.78 1.55 -6.87
N ARG A 12 -10.56 1.99 -8.12
CA ARG A 12 -11.61 2.23 -9.12
C ARG A 12 -11.94 0.97 -9.92
N HIS A 13 -13.21 0.57 -9.87
CA HIS A 13 -13.76 -0.56 -10.64
C HIS A 13 -14.58 -0.15 -11.87
N GLY A 14 -14.90 1.14 -11.99
CA GLY A 14 -15.71 1.68 -13.08
C GLY A 14 -15.77 3.20 -13.05
N PRO A 15 -16.56 3.84 -13.93
CA PRO A 15 -16.63 5.30 -14.02
C PRO A 15 -16.97 5.97 -12.68
N ASP A 16 -17.90 5.39 -11.92
CA ASP A 16 -18.36 5.89 -10.61
C ASP A 16 -18.27 4.83 -9.50
N ASP A 17 -17.58 3.72 -9.74
CA ASP A 17 -17.46 2.63 -8.76
C ASP A 17 -16.08 2.63 -8.11
N TRP A 18 -16.06 2.88 -6.80
CA TRP A 18 -14.85 2.92 -5.99
C TRP A 18 -15.02 2.00 -4.78
N ALA A 19 -14.00 1.19 -4.53
CA ALA A 19 -13.91 0.31 -3.38
C ALA A 19 -12.77 0.75 -2.48
N GLU A 20 -12.95 0.63 -1.16
CA GLU A 20 -11.87 0.94 -0.22
C GLU A 20 -10.81 -0.17 -0.28
N LEU A 21 -9.54 0.24 -0.36
CA LEU A 21 -8.36 -0.58 -0.15
C LEU A 21 -8.08 -0.61 1.36
N ARG A 22 -8.25 -1.77 1.98
CA ARG A 22 -8.03 -1.97 3.43
C ARG A 22 -6.64 -2.53 3.68
N PRO A 23 -5.97 -2.18 4.80
CA PRO A 23 -4.71 -2.82 5.18
C PRO A 23 -4.90 -4.33 5.19
N HIS A 24 -4.11 -5.01 4.36
CA HIS A 24 -4.04 -6.46 4.35
C HIS A 24 -2.72 -6.83 4.99
N ASN A 25 -2.78 -7.35 6.21
CA ASN A 25 -1.61 -7.93 6.85
C ASN A 25 -1.65 -9.43 6.55
N PRO A 26 -0.94 -9.92 5.50
CA PRO A 26 -0.78 -11.36 5.36
C PRO A 26 0.01 -11.81 6.59
N HIS A 27 -0.65 -12.48 7.53
CA HIS A 27 -0.02 -13.10 8.71
C HIS A 27 0.93 -14.25 8.32
N ASP A 28 1.23 -14.40 7.03
CA ASP A 28 2.14 -15.39 6.50
C ASP A 28 3.54 -14.79 6.45
N ALA A 29 4.36 -15.16 7.43
CA ALA A 29 5.79 -14.85 7.48
C ALA A 29 6.54 -15.28 6.20
N ALA A 30 5.95 -16.12 5.35
CA ALA A 30 6.45 -16.50 4.03
C ALA A 30 6.29 -15.42 2.96
N SER A 31 5.41 -14.42 3.13
CA SER A 31 5.33 -13.24 2.26
C SER A 31 6.30 -12.13 2.70
N TYR A 32 6.89 -12.28 3.88
CA TYR A 32 8.05 -11.52 4.36
C TYR A 32 9.33 -12.18 3.82
N ASP A 33 9.49 -12.23 2.50
CA ASP A 33 10.79 -12.53 1.90
C ASP A 33 11.74 -11.37 2.29
N PRO A 34 12.78 -11.59 3.11
CA PRO A 34 13.73 -10.52 3.45
C PRO A 34 14.51 -10.02 2.22
N GLU A 35 14.54 -10.79 1.12
CA GLU A 35 15.05 -10.33 -0.18
C GLU A 35 14.06 -9.45 -0.97
N ARG A 36 12.76 -9.47 -0.62
CA ARG A 36 11.73 -8.51 -1.09
C ARG A 36 11.36 -7.55 0.04
N THR A 37 12.36 -7.04 0.75
CA THR A 37 12.16 -5.99 1.74
C THR A 37 11.66 -4.74 1.02
N TRP A 38 10.35 -4.49 1.02
CA TRP A 38 9.72 -3.28 0.49
C TRP A 38 10.11 -2.00 1.27
N GLY A 39 11.16 -2.04 2.10
CA GLY A 39 11.55 -1.00 3.04
C GLY A 39 10.78 -1.11 4.36
N GLU A 40 11.41 -0.65 5.45
CA GLU A 40 10.72 -0.50 6.74
C GLU A 40 9.52 0.44 6.58
N GLY A 41 8.34 -0.02 7.02
CA GLY A 41 7.10 0.77 6.94
C GLY A 41 6.28 0.56 5.66
N ALA A 42 6.67 -0.34 4.76
CA ALA A 42 5.79 -0.76 3.67
C ALA A 42 4.52 -1.44 4.21
N GLN A 43 3.37 -1.05 3.67
CA GLN A 43 2.08 -1.60 4.05
C GLN A 43 1.32 -2.10 2.82
N LEU A 44 0.87 -3.35 2.87
CA LEU A 44 0.03 -3.94 1.84
C LEU A 44 -1.44 -3.59 2.10
N PHE A 45 -2.16 -3.29 1.03
CA PHE A 45 -3.59 -3.03 1.04
C PHE A 45 -4.29 -3.91 0.01
N LYS A 46 -5.44 -4.45 0.38
CA LYS A 46 -6.27 -5.28 -0.50
C LYS A 46 -7.62 -4.63 -0.73
N CYS A 47 -8.11 -4.73 -1.96
CA CYS A 47 -9.42 -4.20 -2.31
C CYS A 47 -10.51 -5.02 -1.60
N THR A 48 -11.54 -4.35 -1.11
CA THR A 48 -12.70 -5.01 -0.48
C THR A 48 -13.65 -5.68 -1.46
N ARG A 49 -13.47 -5.48 -2.78
CA ARG A 49 -14.36 -6.00 -3.83
C ARG A 49 -13.70 -6.95 -4.83
N CYS A 50 -12.38 -6.91 -4.98
CA CYS A 50 -11.63 -7.81 -5.84
C CYS A 50 -10.36 -8.27 -5.14
N ASP A 51 -9.65 -9.23 -5.75
CA ASP A 51 -8.37 -9.71 -5.27
C ASP A 51 -7.17 -8.82 -5.67
N GLU A 52 -7.41 -7.55 -6.01
CA GLU A 52 -6.31 -6.63 -6.30
C GLU A 52 -5.65 -6.11 -5.02
N GLU A 53 -4.33 -6.09 -5.06
CA GLU A 53 -3.45 -5.74 -3.94
C GLU A 53 -2.48 -4.63 -4.36
N VAL A 54 -2.31 -3.66 -3.46
CA VAL A 54 -1.42 -2.50 -3.65
C VAL A 54 -0.51 -2.39 -2.45
N VAL A 55 0.78 -2.23 -2.69
CA VAL A 55 1.76 -1.93 -1.64
C VAL A 55 2.03 -0.43 -1.61
N VAL A 56 1.92 0.17 -0.43
CA VAL A 56 2.36 1.54 -0.18
C VAL A 56 3.69 1.49 0.53
N VAL A 57 4.72 2.00 -0.14
CA VAL A 57 6.05 2.13 0.42
C VAL A 57 6.27 3.59 0.78
N PRO A 58 6.63 3.92 2.04
CA PRO A 58 7.02 5.28 2.38
C PRO A 58 8.30 5.60 1.61
N THR A 59 8.29 6.67 0.81
CA THR A 59 9.50 7.21 0.21
C THR A 59 10.36 7.78 1.33
N ASP A 60 11.61 7.32 1.47
CA ASP A 60 12.58 7.99 2.33
C ASP A 60 12.71 9.46 1.88
N PRO A 61 12.76 10.45 2.78
CA PRO A 61 12.89 11.85 2.38
C PRO A 61 14.13 12.14 1.52
N GLN A 62 15.13 11.25 1.48
CA GLN A 62 16.33 11.38 0.64
C GLN A 62 16.13 10.96 -0.82
N ASP A 63 15.02 10.31 -1.19
CA ASP A 63 14.73 9.93 -2.59
C ASP A 63 14.24 11.12 -3.44
N ARG A 64 14.00 12.28 -2.81
CA ARG A 64 13.54 13.51 -3.48
C ARG A 64 14.66 14.31 -4.18
N ASP A 65 15.91 13.81 -4.16
CA ASP A 65 17.11 14.47 -4.71
C ASP A 65 17.74 13.66 -5.86
N ILE A 66 16.94 13.03 -6.73
CA ILE A 66 17.44 12.46 -7.98
C ILE A 66 17.31 13.54 -9.09
N PRO A 67 18.43 14.06 -9.65
CA PRO A 67 18.43 15.13 -10.65
C PRO A 67 17.91 14.72 -12.03
#